data_AF-A0AAE1Z5W8-F1
#
_entry.id   AF-A0AAE1Z5W8-F1
#
_cell.length_a   1.000
_cell.length_b   1.000
_cell.length_c   1.000
_cell.angle_alpha   90.00
_cell.angle_beta   90.00
_cell.angle_gamma   90.00
#
_symmetry.space_group_name_H-M   'P 1'
#
loop_
_entity.id
_entity.type
_entity.pdbx_description
1 polymer ?
#
loop_
_entity_poly.entity_id
_entity_poly.type
_entity_poly.pdbx_seq_one_letter_code
_entity_poly.pdbx_strand_id
1 'polypeptide(L)'
;MTDLVFNHTSNDSLWIHEHPESAYNVVNSPHLAPAYLLDHIVWRLTIEASTGSLTNHGIPAVLSNPNSELPAMEVWLTQKIEAVKLHAFFIADVDIVSQEFISWLTKQSTFSSSISSNDTNLSLKIDGPRKGKRFGATVDFLIACHEILGKNENELPISQGEAEAAAEKLRMKLKFLNHDKINEIKHHLQAAVDNVLANARYRFYDPYGLRFSKVTLDTNYVGELRIRLLIKSSDLLYVNLRRRNLCALYKVLTR
;
A
#
# COMPACT_ATOMS: atom_id res chain seq x y z
N MET A 1 -10.26 -14.97 -38.15
CA MET A 1 -9.67 -13.93 -37.29
C MET A 1 -10.05 -14.28 -35.86
N THR A 2 -9.10 -14.27 -34.92
CA THR A 2 -9.33 -14.63 -33.52
C THR A 2 -8.66 -13.60 -32.63
N ASP A 3 -9.31 -13.24 -31.53
CA ASP A 3 -8.76 -12.30 -30.56
C ASP A 3 -7.67 -12.96 -29.70
N LEU A 4 -6.52 -12.29 -29.61
CA LEU A 4 -5.42 -12.68 -28.73
C LEU A 4 -5.45 -11.80 -27.47
N VAL A 5 -5.47 -12.44 -26.30
CA VAL A 5 -5.51 -11.78 -25.00
C VAL A 5 -4.18 -11.99 -24.28
N PHE A 6 -3.36 -10.95 -24.22
CA PHE A 6 -2.04 -11.00 -23.58
C PHE A 6 -2.02 -10.52 -22.13
N ASN A 7 -3.02 -9.74 -21.72
CA ASN A 7 -2.95 -8.96 -20.47
C ASN A 7 -3.52 -9.69 -19.23
N HIS A 8 -4.23 -10.80 -19.40
CA HIS A 8 -4.80 -11.57 -18.32
C HIS A 8 -5.13 -13.01 -18.76
N THR A 9 -5.27 -13.88 -17.77
CA THR A 9 -5.79 -15.25 -17.91
C THR A 9 -6.96 -15.47 -16.95
N SER A 10 -7.65 -16.60 -17.06
CA SER A 10 -8.72 -16.94 -16.11
C SER A 10 -8.16 -17.20 -14.71
N ASN A 11 -8.93 -16.87 -13.67
CA ASN A 11 -8.51 -17.01 -12.27
C ASN A 11 -8.56 -18.45 -11.74
N ASP A 12 -9.22 -19.35 -12.48
CA ASP A 12 -9.34 -20.79 -12.24
C ASP A 12 -8.39 -21.62 -13.12
N SER A 13 -7.54 -20.96 -13.91
CA SER A 13 -6.48 -21.60 -14.68
C SER A 13 -5.54 -22.38 -13.75
N LEU A 14 -5.56 -23.72 -13.86
CA LEU A 14 -4.76 -24.61 -13.00
C LEU A 14 -3.26 -24.29 -13.02
N TRP A 15 -2.74 -23.88 -14.18
CA TRP A 15 -1.32 -23.56 -14.35
C TRP A 15 -0.85 -22.37 -13.49
N ILE A 16 -1.75 -21.47 -13.04
CA ILE A 16 -1.37 -20.37 -12.14
C ILE A 16 -0.96 -20.90 -10.76
N HIS A 17 -1.55 -22.02 -10.33
CA HIS A 17 -1.17 -22.68 -9.08
C HIS A 17 0.20 -23.36 -9.17
N GLU A 18 0.67 -23.64 -10.39
CA GLU A 18 1.99 -24.22 -10.67
C GLU A 18 3.04 -23.15 -10.97
N HIS A 19 2.62 -22.03 -11.59
CA HIS A 19 3.43 -20.88 -11.99
C HIS A 19 2.98 -19.57 -11.32
N PRO A 20 3.07 -19.52 -9.98
CA PRO A 20 2.67 -18.38 -9.17
C PRO A 20 3.34 -17.05 -9.50
N GLU A 21 4.57 -17.12 -10.00
CA GLU A 21 5.39 -16.00 -10.45
C GLU A 21 4.82 -15.28 -11.68
N SER A 22 3.92 -15.93 -12.42
CA SER A 22 3.29 -15.38 -13.63
C SER A 22 2.19 -14.35 -13.32
N ALA A 23 1.79 -14.22 -12.06
CA ALA A 23 0.87 -13.17 -11.60
C ALA A 23 1.61 -12.16 -10.72
N TYR A 24 1.02 -10.97 -10.53
CA TYR A 24 1.52 -10.04 -9.52
C TYR A 24 1.24 -10.60 -8.12
N ASN A 25 2.25 -10.66 -7.27
CA ASN A 25 2.17 -11.25 -5.93
C ASN A 25 3.09 -10.48 -4.97
N VAL A 26 2.97 -10.63 -3.66
CA VAL A 26 3.78 -9.81 -2.72
C VAL A 26 5.28 -10.14 -2.74
N VAL A 27 5.68 -11.24 -3.40
CA VAL A 27 7.07 -11.65 -3.55
C VAL A 27 7.72 -10.98 -4.76
N ASN A 28 7.10 -11.07 -5.95
CA ASN A 28 7.61 -10.40 -7.15
C ASN A 28 7.20 -8.92 -7.26
N SER A 29 6.15 -8.52 -6.54
CA SER A 29 5.56 -7.18 -6.53
C SER A 29 5.32 -6.69 -5.10
N PRO A 30 6.39 -6.57 -4.29
CA PRO A 30 6.29 -6.22 -2.87
C PRO A 30 5.61 -4.88 -2.58
N HIS A 31 5.59 -3.96 -3.54
CA HIS A 31 4.85 -2.70 -3.45
C HIS A 31 3.32 -2.91 -3.35
N LEU A 32 2.79 -4.09 -3.69
CA LEU A 32 1.37 -4.44 -3.54
C LEU A 32 0.99 -4.89 -2.14
N ALA A 33 1.94 -5.08 -1.21
CA ALA A 33 1.65 -5.45 0.17
C ALA A 33 0.60 -4.55 0.88
N PRO A 34 0.70 -3.20 0.85
CA PRO A 34 -0.32 -2.34 1.44
C PRO A 34 -1.69 -2.45 0.73
N ALA A 35 -1.69 -2.59 -0.59
CA ALA A 35 -2.93 -2.76 -1.36
C ALA A 35 -3.62 -4.10 -1.04
N TYR A 36 -2.84 -5.16 -0.83
CA TYR A 36 -3.35 -6.45 -0.39
C TYR A 36 -4.03 -6.38 0.98
N LEU A 37 -3.39 -5.72 1.95
CA LEU A 37 -3.97 -5.57 3.28
C LEU A 37 -5.28 -4.77 3.23
N LEU A 38 -5.34 -3.73 2.40
CA LEU A 38 -6.56 -2.96 2.17
C LEU A 38 -7.66 -3.82 1.55
N ASP A 39 -7.35 -4.60 0.51
CA ASP A 39 -8.29 -5.52 -0.13
C ASP A 39 -8.86 -6.54 0.86
N HIS A 40 -8.00 -7.09 1.72
CA HIS A 40 -8.40 -8.02 2.77
C HIS A 40 -9.36 -7.37 3.78
N ILE A 41 -9.18 -6.09 4.14
CA ILE A 41 -10.13 -5.36 5.00
C ILE A 41 -11.50 -5.25 4.33
N VAL A 42 -11.54 -4.92 3.04
CA VAL A 42 -12.80 -4.81 2.27
C VAL A 42 -13.47 -6.18 2.11
N TRP A 43 -12.68 -7.24 1.93
CA TRP A 43 -13.19 -8.61 1.92
C TRP A 43 -13.78 -8.99 3.29
N ARG A 44 -13.12 -8.62 4.39
CA ARG A 44 -13.63 -8.83 5.76
C ARG A 44 -14.95 -8.11 6.00
N LEU A 45 -15.11 -6.88 5.50
CA LEU A 45 -16.40 -6.18 5.55
C LEU A 45 -17.52 -7.03 4.92
N THR A 46 -17.26 -7.63 3.75
CA THR A 46 -18.22 -8.51 3.06
C THR A 46 -18.56 -9.74 3.90
N ILE A 47 -17.55 -10.45 4.42
CA ILE A 47 -17.76 -11.66 5.23
C ILE A 47 -18.56 -11.34 6.48
N GLU A 48 -18.14 -10.33 7.24
CA GLU A 48 -18.74 -9.99 8.52
C GLU A 48 -20.16 -9.43 8.34
N ALA A 49 -20.42 -8.66 7.29
CA ALA A 49 -21.78 -8.25 6.94
C ALA A 49 -22.66 -9.44 6.52
N SER A 50 -22.16 -10.33 5.65
CA SER A 50 -22.95 -11.48 5.14
C SER A 50 -23.35 -12.48 6.23
N THR A 51 -22.55 -12.58 7.29
CA THR A 51 -22.80 -13.42 8.47
C THR A 51 -23.64 -12.72 9.54
N GLY A 52 -23.99 -11.45 9.35
CA GLY A 52 -24.74 -10.63 10.30
C GLY A 52 -23.92 -10.10 11.48
N SER A 53 -22.60 -10.36 11.50
CA SER A 53 -21.69 -9.93 12.59
C SER A 53 -21.61 -8.40 12.73
N LEU A 54 -21.91 -7.65 11.66
CA LEU A 54 -21.88 -6.18 11.65
C LEU A 54 -23.25 -5.52 11.88
N THR A 55 -24.29 -6.30 12.21
CA THR A 55 -25.63 -5.74 12.47
C THR A 55 -25.61 -4.69 13.57
N ASN A 56 -24.89 -4.96 14.67
CA ASN A 56 -24.72 -4.02 15.79
C ASN A 56 -23.87 -2.80 15.44
N HIS A 57 -23.16 -2.83 14.31
CA HIS A 57 -22.42 -1.71 13.75
C HIS A 57 -23.24 -0.94 12.71
N GLY A 58 -24.52 -1.26 12.51
CA GLY A 58 -25.38 -0.62 11.52
C GLY A 58 -25.23 -1.15 10.10
N ILE A 59 -24.59 -2.32 9.91
CA ILE A 59 -24.33 -2.93 8.61
C ILE A 59 -24.98 -4.32 8.58
N PRO A 60 -26.27 -4.41 8.19
CA PRO A 60 -26.98 -5.68 8.12
C PRO A 60 -26.58 -6.48 6.86
N ALA A 61 -26.89 -7.78 6.87
CA ALA A 61 -26.67 -8.65 5.71
C ALA A 61 -27.63 -8.32 4.54
N VAL A 62 -28.83 -7.82 4.85
CA VAL A 62 -29.85 -7.40 3.88
C VAL A 62 -29.89 -5.88 3.93
N LEU A 63 -29.51 -5.24 2.83
CA LEU A 63 -29.33 -3.80 2.76
C LEU A 63 -30.60 -3.14 2.23
N SER A 64 -31.01 -2.05 2.85
CA SER A 64 -32.29 -1.39 2.51
C SER A 64 -32.30 0.12 2.76
N ASN A 65 -31.38 0.63 3.58
CA ASN A 65 -31.33 2.03 3.99
C ASN A 65 -29.93 2.62 3.74
N PRO A 66 -29.65 3.14 2.53
CA PRO A 66 -28.35 3.71 2.21
C PRO A 66 -27.94 4.87 3.13
N ASN A 67 -28.90 5.60 3.70
CA ASN A 67 -28.62 6.78 4.52
C ASN A 67 -28.00 6.43 5.89
N SER A 68 -28.26 5.23 6.41
CA SER A 68 -27.63 4.73 7.64
C SER A 68 -26.51 3.73 7.36
N GLU A 69 -26.69 2.88 6.34
CA GLU A 69 -25.80 1.75 6.10
C GLU A 69 -24.47 2.18 5.45
N LEU A 70 -24.47 3.17 4.54
CA LEU A 70 -23.22 3.65 3.93
C LEU A 70 -22.31 4.40 4.94
N PRO A 71 -22.81 5.32 5.79
CA PRO A 71 -21.98 5.93 6.83
C PRO A 71 -21.47 4.91 7.85
N ALA A 72 -22.27 3.89 8.19
CA ALA A 72 -21.82 2.80 9.06
C ALA A 72 -20.65 2.02 8.46
N MET A 73 -20.71 1.70 7.16
CA MET A 73 -19.60 1.08 6.42
C MET A 73 -18.37 1.97 6.40
N GLU A 74 -18.52 3.27 6.19
CA GLU A 74 -17.42 4.24 6.20
C GLU A 74 -16.68 4.22 7.54
N VAL A 75 -17.42 4.37 8.65
CA VAL A 75 -16.86 4.35 10.00
C VAL A 75 -16.12 3.05 10.27
N TRP A 76 -16.72 1.91 9.92
CA TRP A 76 -16.09 0.60 10.11
C TRP A 76 -14.80 0.47 9.29
N LEU A 77 -14.84 0.84 8.00
CA LEU A 77 -13.68 0.76 7.10
C LEU A 77 -12.53 1.64 7.60
N THR A 78 -12.81 2.90 7.92
CA THR A 78 -11.82 3.85 8.42
C THR A 78 -11.15 3.33 9.68
N GLN A 79 -11.93 2.82 10.65
CA GLN A 79 -11.39 2.24 11.88
C GLN A 79 -10.46 1.04 11.61
N LYS A 80 -10.85 0.12 10.72
CA LYS A 80 -10.01 -1.04 10.38
C LYS A 80 -8.75 -0.66 9.61
N ILE A 81 -8.85 0.31 8.70
CA ILE A 81 -7.72 0.82 7.91
C ILE A 81 -6.70 1.51 8.83
N GLU A 82 -7.16 2.36 9.75
CA GLU A 82 -6.30 3.04 10.71
C GLU A 82 -5.54 2.05 11.61
N ALA A 83 -6.22 0.99 12.09
CA ALA A 83 -5.61 -0.04 12.93
C ALA A 83 -4.44 -0.76 12.24
N VAL A 84 -4.49 -0.94 10.92
CA VAL A 84 -3.42 -1.59 10.15
C VAL A 84 -2.24 -0.66 9.85
N LYS A 85 -2.37 0.67 10.03
CA LYS A 85 -1.29 1.65 9.82
C LYS A 85 -0.62 1.49 8.45
N LEU A 86 -1.40 1.52 7.36
CA LEU A 86 -0.88 1.29 6.00
C LEU A 86 0.19 2.32 5.57
N HIS A 87 0.15 3.54 6.11
CA HIS A 87 1.21 4.54 5.92
C HIS A 87 2.60 4.04 6.31
N ALA A 88 2.70 3.07 7.22
CA ALA A 88 3.98 2.50 7.65
C ALA A 88 4.78 1.90 6.49
N PHE A 89 4.14 1.44 5.41
CA PHE A 89 4.84 0.91 4.24
C PHE A 89 5.55 1.99 3.39
N PHE A 90 5.28 3.27 3.67
CA PHE A 90 5.72 4.39 2.85
C PHE A 90 6.66 5.36 3.57
N ILE A 91 6.88 5.17 4.87
CA ILE A 91 7.72 6.05 5.71
C ILE A 91 9.04 5.38 6.07
N ALA A 92 10.00 6.20 6.49
CA ALA A 92 11.31 5.75 6.93
C ALA A 92 11.33 5.50 8.44
N ASP A 93 12.11 4.51 8.87
CA ASP A 93 12.55 4.42 10.26
C ASP A 93 13.62 5.49 10.50
N VAL A 94 13.29 6.50 11.31
CA VAL A 94 14.16 7.66 11.53
C VAL A 94 15.45 7.25 12.23
N ASP A 95 15.41 6.30 13.16
CA ASP A 95 16.60 5.89 13.90
C ASP A 95 17.51 5.06 13.02
N ILE A 96 16.97 4.05 12.32
CA ILE A 96 17.74 3.16 11.44
C ILE A 96 18.39 3.96 10.30
N VAL A 97 17.62 4.76 9.57
CA VAL A 97 18.15 5.51 8.42
C VAL A 97 19.21 6.52 8.86
N SER A 98 19.08 7.11 10.05
CA SER A 98 20.09 8.03 10.57
C SER A 98 21.39 7.33 10.94
N GLN A 99 21.33 6.12 11.50
CA GLN A 99 22.51 5.32 11.80
C GLN A 99 23.20 4.81 10.53
N GLU A 100 22.43 4.43 9.53
CA GLU A 100 22.93 4.08 8.20
C GLU A 100 23.65 5.27 7.55
N PHE A 101 23.11 6.48 7.72
CA PHE A 101 23.73 7.70 7.23
C PHE A 101 25.06 8.01 7.92
N ILE A 102 25.16 7.84 9.25
CA ILE A 102 26.45 7.97 9.98
C ILE A 102 27.47 6.96 9.46
N SER A 103 27.04 5.71 9.30
CA SER A 103 27.91 4.63 8.81
C SER A 103 28.40 4.89 7.38
N TRP A 104 27.54 5.48 6.54
CA TRP A 104 27.88 5.88 5.18
C TRP A 104 28.86 7.06 5.15
N LEU A 105 28.61 8.12 5.94
CA LEU A 105 29.47 9.30 6.04
C LEU A 105 30.88 8.98 6.55
N THR A 106 31.01 7.97 7.39
CA THR A 106 32.29 7.51 7.94
C THR A 106 32.95 6.40 7.12
N LYS A 107 32.35 6.03 5.96
CA LYS A 107 32.78 4.92 5.07
C LYS A 107 32.93 3.58 5.80
N GLN A 108 32.15 3.36 6.86
CA GLN A 108 32.08 2.08 7.57
C GLN A 108 31.17 1.06 6.86
N SER A 109 30.44 1.49 5.82
CA SER A 109 29.61 0.63 4.97
C SER A 109 29.61 1.08 3.51
N THR A 110 29.62 0.12 2.60
CA THR A 110 29.41 0.31 1.15
C THR A 110 27.90 0.31 0.84
N PHE A 111 27.13 1.24 1.40
CA PHE A 111 25.77 1.45 0.92
C PHE A 111 25.85 2.07 -0.48
N SER A 112 25.14 1.48 -1.45
CA SER A 112 25.13 1.99 -2.84
C SER A 112 24.66 3.43 -2.86
N SER A 113 25.57 4.34 -3.18
CA SER A 113 25.39 5.80 -3.12
C SER A 113 24.35 6.32 -4.12
N SER A 114 23.96 5.51 -5.11
CA SER A 114 23.16 5.96 -6.25
C SER A 114 21.82 5.23 -6.32
N ILE A 115 20.76 5.86 -5.79
CA ILE A 115 19.44 5.61 -6.35
C ILE A 115 19.34 6.53 -7.56
N SER A 116 19.72 6.01 -8.74
CA SER A 116 19.77 6.77 -9.99
C SER A 116 18.45 7.48 -10.27
N SER A 117 18.40 8.75 -9.90
CA SER A 117 17.29 9.65 -10.17
C SER A 117 17.90 11.02 -10.44
N ASN A 118 17.49 11.67 -11.51
CA ASN A 118 17.80 13.08 -11.80
C ASN A 118 17.16 14.06 -10.79
N ASP A 119 16.80 13.56 -9.62
CA ASP A 119 16.05 14.28 -8.61
C ASP A 119 17.04 15.10 -7.79
N THR A 120 16.86 16.42 -7.76
CA THR A 120 17.73 17.33 -7.03
C THR A 120 17.28 17.53 -5.59
N ASN A 121 16.07 17.04 -5.25
CA ASN A 121 15.45 17.24 -3.94
C ASN A 121 15.46 15.96 -3.12
N LEU A 122 15.67 16.09 -1.81
CA LEU A 122 15.61 14.96 -0.90
C LEU A 122 14.16 14.48 -0.73
N SER A 123 13.90 13.24 -1.13
CA SER A 123 12.60 12.58 -1.06
C SER A 123 12.72 11.17 -0.48
N LEU A 124 11.61 10.65 0.06
CA LEU A 124 11.53 9.26 0.52
C LEU A 124 11.55 8.32 -0.69
N LYS A 125 12.43 7.33 -0.63
CA LYS A 125 12.64 6.31 -1.66
C LYS A 125 12.51 4.93 -1.05
N ILE A 126 11.91 4.00 -1.77
CA ILE A 126 11.78 2.60 -1.35
C ILE A 126 12.42 1.73 -2.42
N ASP A 127 13.54 1.09 -2.08
CA ASP A 127 14.23 0.22 -3.03
C ASP A 127 14.81 -1.06 -2.44
N GLY A 128 15.15 -1.99 -3.32
CA GLY A 128 15.79 -3.27 -3.04
C GLY A 128 15.09 -4.05 -1.91
N PRO A 129 15.83 -4.49 -0.87
CA PRO A 129 15.30 -5.35 0.19
C PRO A 129 14.32 -4.64 1.13
N ARG A 130 14.08 -3.34 0.95
CA ARG A 130 13.11 -2.58 1.75
C ARG A 130 11.71 -2.56 1.15
N LYS A 131 11.55 -2.94 -0.12
CA LYS A 131 10.24 -2.96 -0.78
C LYS A 131 9.27 -3.86 -0.02
N GLY A 132 8.05 -3.37 0.16
CA GLY A 132 6.97 -4.11 0.84
C GLY A 132 7.17 -4.29 2.35
N LYS A 133 8.19 -3.66 2.96
CA LYS A 133 8.38 -3.66 4.42
C LYS A 133 7.82 -2.38 5.04
N ARG A 134 7.33 -2.50 6.26
CA ARG A 134 7.02 -1.32 7.10
C ARG A 134 8.31 -0.62 7.48
N PHE A 135 8.25 0.70 7.54
CA PHE A 135 9.37 1.61 7.78
C PHE A 135 10.53 1.39 6.79
N GLY A 136 10.20 0.92 5.59
CA GLY A 136 11.17 0.56 4.54
C GLY A 136 11.60 1.74 3.65
N ALA A 137 11.05 2.94 3.84
CA ALA A 137 11.57 4.08 3.09
C ALA A 137 12.96 4.49 3.60
N THR A 138 13.75 5.04 2.71
CA THR A 138 15.05 5.65 2.97
C THR A 138 15.16 6.92 2.15
N VAL A 139 16.30 7.59 2.17
CA VAL A 139 16.60 8.73 1.31
C VAL A 139 17.90 8.49 0.56
N ASP A 140 18.15 9.32 -0.45
CA ASP A 140 19.43 9.34 -1.14
C ASP A 140 20.49 10.01 -0.26
N PHE A 141 21.51 9.24 0.15
CA PHE A 141 22.54 9.77 1.05
C PHE A 141 23.46 10.79 0.39
N LEU A 142 23.64 10.74 -0.94
CA LEU A 142 24.38 11.78 -1.65
C LEU A 142 23.64 13.11 -1.61
N ILE A 143 22.34 13.09 -1.92
CA ILE A 143 21.49 14.28 -1.86
C ILE A 143 21.42 14.80 -0.42
N ALA A 144 21.25 13.91 0.57
CA ALA A 144 21.22 14.28 1.99
C ALA A 144 22.54 14.93 2.43
N CYS A 145 23.68 14.37 2.04
CA CYS A 145 25.01 14.90 2.34
C CYS A 145 25.18 16.31 1.77
N HIS A 146 24.84 16.48 0.49
CA HIS A 146 24.94 17.77 -0.18
C HIS A 146 24.00 18.81 0.45
N GLU A 147 22.73 18.46 0.74
CA GLU A 147 21.75 19.38 1.35
C GLU A 147 22.14 19.78 2.79
N ILE A 148 22.69 18.85 3.58
CA ILE A 148 22.92 19.06 5.02
C ILE A 148 24.32 19.64 5.32
N LEU A 149 25.33 19.18 4.58
CA LEU A 149 26.75 19.51 4.80
C LEU A 149 27.35 20.38 3.69
N GLY A 150 26.72 20.46 2.51
CA GLY A 150 27.31 21.12 1.34
C GLY A 150 28.52 20.38 0.77
N LYS A 151 28.71 19.11 1.15
CA LYS A 151 29.85 18.26 0.76
C LYS A 151 29.46 17.25 -0.29
N ASN A 152 30.42 16.85 -1.11
CA ASN A 152 30.29 15.76 -2.07
C ASN A 152 30.91 14.46 -1.56
N GLU A 153 30.63 13.35 -2.25
CA GLU A 153 31.16 12.01 -1.88
C GLU A 153 32.70 11.96 -1.78
N ASN A 154 33.38 12.77 -2.58
CA ASN A 154 34.84 12.86 -2.62
C ASN A 154 35.44 13.43 -1.32
N GLU A 155 34.64 14.12 -0.51
CA GLU A 155 35.06 14.76 0.74
C GLU A 155 34.80 13.86 1.98
N LEU A 156 34.43 12.60 1.76
CA LEU A 156 34.22 11.57 2.78
C LEU A 156 35.49 10.70 2.95
N PRO A 157 35.80 10.15 4.14
CA PRO A 157 34.97 10.14 5.35
C PRO A 157 35.15 11.40 6.19
N ILE A 158 34.13 11.71 6.99
CA ILE A 158 34.19 12.80 7.98
C ILE A 158 34.35 12.27 9.41
N SER A 159 34.66 13.16 10.36
CA SER A 159 34.78 12.80 11.77
C SER A 159 33.45 12.31 12.36
N GLN A 160 33.52 11.45 13.38
CA GLN A 160 32.34 10.88 14.04
C GLN A 160 31.38 11.97 14.57
N GLY A 161 31.89 12.99 15.27
CA GLY A 161 31.06 14.06 15.81
C GLY A 161 30.39 14.92 14.72
N GLU A 162 31.04 15.11 13.57
CA GLU A 162 30.44 15.79 12.43
C GLU A 162 29.33 14.94 11.78
N ALA A 163 29.55 13.63 11.65
CA ALA A 163 28.55 12.69 11.14
C ALA A 163 27.30 12.63 12.04
N GLU A 164 27.48 12.61 13.36
CA GLU A 164 26.38 12.64 14.34
C GLU A 164 25.58 13.95 14.25
N ALA A 165 26.24 15.10 14.13
CA ALA A 165 25.57 16.38 13.95
C ALA A 165 24.80 16.45 12.61
N ALA A 166 25.34 15.88 11.54
CA ALA A 166 24.66 15.77 10.25
C ALA A 166 23.43 14.84 10.34
N ALA A 167 23.55 13.73 11.06
CA ALA A 167 22.46 12.79 11.26
C ALA A 167 21.31 13.41 12.05
N GLU A 168 21.56 14.25 13.05
CA GLU A 168 20.47 14.94 13.78
C GLU A 168 19.68 15.89 12.86
N LYS A 169 20.36 16.59 11.95
CA LYS A 169 19.68 17.39 10.92
C LYS A 169 18.84 16.51 9.99
N LEU A 170 19.39 15.36 9.56
CA LEU A 170 18.66 14.39 8.74
C LEU A 170 17.42 13.84 9.48
N ARG A 171 17.51 13.56 10.78
CA ARG A 171 16.38 13.10 11.61
C ARG A 171 15.21 14.06 11.56
N MET A 172 15.48 15.36 11.68
CA MET A 172 14.45 16.39 11.60
C MET A 172 13.81 16.44 10.21
N LYS A 173 14.62 16.30 9.16
CA LYS A 173 14.11 16.24 7.78
C LYS A 173 13.29 14.97 7.51
N LEU A 174 13.73 13.81 7.99
CA LEU A 174 12.99 12.54 7.88
C LEU A 174 11.65 12.60 8.60
N LYS A 175 11.58 13.21 9.79
CA LYS A 175 10.31 13.43 10.50
C LYS A 175 9.33 14.27 9.67
N PHE A 176 9.82 15.33 9.03
CA PHE A 176 9.02 16.15 8.13
C PHE A 176 8.53 15.36 6.91
N LEU A 177 9.43 14.65 6.22
CA LEU A 177 9.09 13.84 5.05
C LEU A 177 8.09 12.71 5.41
N ASN A 178 8.28 12.06 6.57
CA ASN A 178 7.35 11.05 7.07
C ASN A 178 5.97 11.66 7.33
N HIS A 179 5.90 12.85 7.94
CA HIS A 179 4.63 13.53 8.20
C HIS A 179 3.89 13.85 6.89
N ASP A 180 4.60 14.41 5.91
CA ASP A 180 4.03 14.73 4.59
C ASP A 180 3.50 13.47 3.89
N LYS A 181 4.31 12.39 3.88
CA LYS A 181 3.90 11.11 3.29
C LYS A 181 2.72 10.49 4.03
N ILE A 182 2.62 10.60 5.35
CA ILE A 182 1.45 10.14 6.11
C ILE A 182 0.19 10.87 5.67
N ASN A 183 0.26 12.20 5.45
CA ASN A 183 -0.87 12.99 4.99
C ASN A 183 -1.29 12.60 3.56
N GLU A 184 -0.32 12.44 2.65
CA GLU A 184 -0.56 11.93 1.30
C GLU A 184 -1.28 10.58 1.32
N ILE A 185 -0.76 9.62 2.09
CA ILE A 185 -1.38 8.28 2.22
C ILE A 185 -2.77 8.38 2.87
N LYS A 186 -3.01 9.31 3.78
CA LYS A 186 -4.35 9.53 4.35
C LYS A 186 -5.37 9.92 3.28
N HIS A 187 -5.03 10.84 2.37
CA HIS A 187 -5.89 11.21 1.25
C HIS A 187 -6.18 10.03 0.32
N HIS A 188 -5.14 9.23 0.06
CA HIS A 188 -5.22 8.01 -0.72
C HIS A 188 -6.16 6.96 -0.10
N LEU A 189 -6.08 6.76 1.21
CA LEU A 189 -6.96 5.84 1.93
C LEU A 189 -8.40 6.33 1.98
N GLN A 190 -8.63 7.64 2.14
CA GLN A 190 -9.99 8.20 2.06
C GLN A 190 -10.61 7.96 0.69
N ALA A 191 -9.87 8.26 -0.39
CA ALA A 191 -10.33 7.97 -1.75
C ALA A 191 -10.63 6.47 -1.96
N ALA A 192 -9.88 5.58 -1.28
CA ALA A 192 -10.17 4.16 -1.33
C ALA A 192 -11.51 3.81 -0.65
N VAL A 193 -11.77 4.36 0.53
CA VAL A 193 -13.05 4.19 1.23
C VAL A 193 -14.20 4.72 0.38
N ASP A 194 -14.08 5.92 -0.18
CA ASP A 194 -15.09 6.54 -1.03
C ASP A 194 -15.43 5.66 -2.24
N ASN A 195 -14.41 5.05 -2.86
CA ASN A 195 -14.59 4.10 -3.95
C ASN A 195 -15.32 2.82 -3.53
N VAL A 196 -15.05 2.29 -2.33
CA VAL A 196 -15.78 1.13 -1.79
C VAL A 196 -17.27 1.49 -1.59
N LEU A 197 -17.55 2.66 -1.01
CA LEU A 197 -18.92 3.14 -0.77
C LEU A 197 -19.66 3.43 -2.08
N ALA A 198 -18.99 4.03 -3.06
CA ALA A 198 -19.57 4.27 -4.39
C ALA A 198 -19.95 2.96 -5.08
N ASN A 199 -19.09 1.94 -5.01
CA ASN A 199 -19.41 0.61 -5.53
C ASN A 199 -20.57 -0.04 -4.75
N ALA A 200 -20.57 0.02 -3.41
CA ALA A 200 -21.67 -0.48 -2.61
C ALA A 200 -23.00 0.21 -3.01
N ARG A 201 -22.96 1.52 -3.24
CA ARG A 201 -24.12 2.30 -3.69
C ARG A 201 -24.68 1.81 -5.01
N TYR A 202 -23.81 1.71 -6.02
CA TYR A 202 -24.19 1.22 -7.34
C TYR A 202 -24.71 -0.22 -7.30
N ARG A 203 -24.13 -1.08 -6.47
CA ARG A 203 -24.47 -2.50 -6.46
C ARG A 203 -25.76 -2.83 -5.72
N PHE A 204 -26.11 -2.08 -4.67
CA PHE A 204 -27.24 -2.42 -3.80
C PHE A 204 -28.38 -1.41 -3.82
N TYR A 205 -28.12 -0.11 -4.02
CA TYR A 205 -29.14 0.92 -3.83
C TYR A 205 -29.54 1.67 -5.10
N ASP A 206 -28.61 1.85 -6.06
CA ASP A 206 -28.87 2.64 -7.27
C ASP A 206 -30.00 2.02 -8.13
N PRO A 207 -31.05 2.78 -8.49
CA PRO A 207 -32.13 2.30 -9.36
C PRO A 207 -31.66 1.75 -10.72
N TYR A 208 -30.57 2.29 -11.25
CA TYR A 208 -29.92 1.89 -12.51
C TYR A 208 -28.71 0.96 -12.28
N GLY A 209 -28.52 0.53 -11.04
CA GLY A 209 -27.45 -0.37 -10.61
C GLY A 209 -27.83 -1.84 -10.65
N LEU A 210 -27.01 -2.67 -10.00
CA LEU A 210 -27.23 -4.13 -9.96
C LEU A 210 -28.36 -4.55 -9.02
N ARG A 211 -28.71 -3.70 -8.04
CA ARG A 211 -29.79 -3.87 -7.07
C ARG A 211 -29.81 -5.23 -6.37
N PHE A 212 -28.63 -5.69 -5.91
CA PHE A 212 -28.57 -6.84 -5.03
C PHE A 212 -29.29 -6.54 -3.71
N SER A 213 -30.01 -7.54 -3.18
CA SER A 213 -30.77 -7.40 -1.93
C SER A 213 -29.99 -7.83 -0.70
N LYS A 214 -29.07 -8.79 -0.86
CA LYS A 214 -28.31 -9.41 0.23
C LYS A 214 -26.83 -9.42 -0.08
N VAL A 215 -26.03 -9.13 0.93
CA VAL A 215 -24.58 -9.24 0.89
C VAL A 215 -24.19 -10.70 1.03
N THR A 216 -23.45 -11.21 0.05
CA THR A 216 -22.87 -12.55 0.06
C THR A 216 -21.46 -12.49 -0.52
N LEU A 217 -20.77 -13.63 -0.56
CA LEU A 217 -19.47 -13.72 -1.22
C LEU A 217 -19.54 -13.38 -2.73
N ASP A 218 -20.64 -13.71 -3.39
CA ASP A 218 -20.85 -13.48 -4.82
C ASP A 218 -21.45 -12.08 -5.06
N THR A 219 -22.33 -11.64 -4.17
CA THR A 219 -22.93 -10.30 -4.14
C THR A 219 -22.25 -9.43 -3.08
N ASN A 220 -20.97 -9.13 -3.28
CA ASN A 220 -20.16 -8.33 -2.34
C ASN A 220 -20.19 -6.82 -2.65
N TYR A 221 -19.46 -5.99 -1.88
CA TYR A 221 -19.50 -4.53 -2.03
C TYR A 221 -18.77 -3.96 -3.26
N VAL A 222 -17.75 -4.65 -3.77
CA VAL A 222 -16.75 -4.02 -4.68
C VAL A 222 -16.47 -4.78 -5.99
N GLY A 223 -16.88 -6.03 -6.08
CA GLY A 223 -16.76 -6.89 -7.26
C GLY A 223 -15.96 -8.13 -6.92
N GLU A 224 -15.61 -8.93 -7.93
CA GLU A 224 -14.47 -9.85 -7.79
C GLU A 224 -13.17 -9.04 -7.69
N LEU A 225 -12.92 -8.45 -6.52
CA LEU A 225 -11.57 -8.23 -6.03
C LEU A 225 -11.17 -9.52 -5.33
N ARG A 226 -10.38 -10.33 -6.01
CA ARG A 226 -9.78 -11.51 -5.39
C ARG A 226 -8.28 -11.40 -5.60
N ILE A 227 -7.62 -10.69 -4.69
CA ILE A 227 -6.29 -11.10 -4.26
C ILE A 227 -6.49 -12.41 -3.50
N ARG A 228 -6.55 -13.53 -4.24
CA ARG A 228 -6.80 -14.85 -3.65
C ARG A 228 -5.48 -15.42 -3.16
N LEU A 229 -5.38 -15.57 -1.85
CA LEU A 229 -4.45 -16.50 -1.21
C LEU A 229 -4.68 -17.91 -1.78
N LEU A 230 -3.70 -18.42 -2.53
CA LEU A 230 -3.59 -19.83 -2.85
C LEU A 230 -2.39 -20.36 -2.07
N ILE A 231 -2.63 -20.69 -0.79
CA ILE A 231 -1.60 -21.31 0.04
C ILE A 231 -1.42 -22.74 -0.48
N LYS A 232 -0.40 -22.96 -1.29
CA LYS A 232 0.19 -24.29 -1.47
C LYS A 232 1.43 -24.28 -0.58
N SER A 233 1.32 -24.92 0.59
CA SER A 233 2.44 -25.13 1.53
C SER A 233 3.32 -23.91 1.79
N SER A 234 3.00 -23.18 2.86
CA SER A 234 3.91 -22.29 3.60
C SER A 234 4.59 -21.10 2.91
N ASP A 235 4.50 -20.86 1.60
CA ASP A 235 5.08 -19.64 1.01
C ASP A 235 4.31 -19.20 -0.27
N LEU A 236 3.97 -17.90 -0.37
CA LEU A 236 3.44 -17.12 -1.52
C LEU A 236 1.96 -16.65 -1.44
N LEU A 237 1.76 -15.33 -1.63
CA LEU A 237 0.46 -14.60 -1.62
C LEU A 237 0.18 -13.91 -2.98
N TYR A 238 -0.94 -14.19 -3.67
CA TYR A 238 -1.26 -13.73 -5.05
C TYR A 238 -2.28 -12.59 -5.17
N VAL A 239 -2.03 -11.65 -6.07
CA VAL A 239 -2.91 -10.53 -6.49
C VAL A 239 -3.43 -10.76 -7.91
N ASN A 240 -4.75 -10.92 -8.08
CA ASN A 240 -5.40 -10.92 -9.41
C ASN A 240 -6.26 -9.65 -9.55
N LEU A 241 -5.84 -8.73 -10.41
CA LEU A 241 -6.52 -7.45 -10.65
C LEU A 241 -7.53 -7.59 -11.80
N ARG A 242 -8.79 -7.89 -11.49
CA ARG A 242 -9.90 -7.81 -12.46
C ARG A 242 -10.60 -6.44 -12.35
N ARG A 243 -10.58 -5.70 -13.47
CA ARG A 243 -11.42 -4.53 -13.88
C ARG A 243 -10.84 -3.11 -13.75
N ARG A 244 -11.17 -2.31 -14.78
CA ARG A 244 -10.73 -0.92 -15.05
C ARG A 244 -11.11 0.09 -13.96
N ASN A 245 -12.17 -0.13 -13.17
CA ASN A 245 -12.67 0.85 -12.21
C ASN A 245 -11.88 0.88 -10.89
N LEU A 246 -11.06 -0.14 -10.64
CA LEU A 246 -10.19 -0.24 -9.44
C LEU A 246 -8.75 0.19 -9.70
N CYS A 247 -8.42 0.54 -10.95
CA CYS A 247 -7.14 1.15 -11.28
C CYS A 247 -6.92 2.45 -10.47
N ALA A 248 -7.98 3.11 -9.98
CA ALA A 248 -7.88 4.26 -9.09
C ALA A 248 -7.39 3.90 -7.67
N LEU A 249 -7.89 2.83 -7.05
CA LEU A 249 -7.45 2.38 -5.71
C LEU A 249 -5.99 1.93 -5.70
N TYR A 250 -5.57 1.26 -6.78
CA TYR A 250 -4.20 0.74 -6.93
C TYR A 250 -3.22 1.82 -7.42
N LYS A 251 -3.59 2.70 -8.36
CA LYS A 251 -2.74 3.85 -8.77
C LYS A 251 -2.36 4.77 -7.60
N VAL A 252 -3.19 4.77 -6.58
CA VAL A 252 -3.10 5.58 -5.36
C VAL A 252 -2.13 4.98 -4.32
N LEU A 253 -1.79 3.69 -4.41
CA LEU A 253 -0.83 3.02 -3.49
C LEU A 253 0.41 2.47 -4.20
N THR A 254 0.47 2.53 -5.53
CA THR A 254 1.58 2.02 -6.36
C THR A 254 2.38 3.11 -7.07
N ARG A 255 2.17 4.39 -6.73
CA ARG A 255 3.00 5.53 -7.13
C ARG A 255 3.67 6.10 -5.89
#